data_AF-A0A951A7X2-F1
#
_entry.id   AF-A0A951A7X2-F1
#
_cell.length_a   1.000
_cell.length_b   1.000
_cell.length_c   1.000
_cell.angle_alpha   90.00
_cell.angle_beta   90.00
_cell.angle_gamma   90.00
#
_symmetry.space_group_name_H-M   'P 1'
#
loop_
_entity.id
_entity.type
_entity.pdbx_description
1 polymer ?
#
loop_
_entity_poly.entity_id
_entity_poly.type
_entity_poly.pdbx_seq_one_letter_code
_entity_poly.pdbx_strand_id
1 'polypeptide(L)'
;FWVQYARTVRGSTLVEKNRDYVQAARLIGLSPARILARHILPNVMGPVLVIATINLALAIITEATLSFLGVGLPPTQPSLGTLIRIGQNFLFSGEWWIVTFPSITLAALVLAVNLLGDWLRDALNPRLK
;
A
#
# COMPACT_ATOMS: atom_id res chain seq x y z
N PHE A 1 6.68 -9.58 -0.96
CA PHE A 1 6.13 -8.41 -1.67
C PHE A 1 6.67 -8.22 -3.10
N TRP A 2 7.98 -8.37 -3.38
CA TRP A 2 8.59 -8.04 -4.69
C TRP A 2 7.99 -8.76 -5.93
N VAL A 3 7.56 -10.02 -5.79
CA VAL A 3 7.00 -10.82 -6.91
C VAL A 3 5.72 -10.21 -7.47
N GLN A 4 4.81 -9.73 -6.62
CA GLN A 4 3.56 -9.11 -7.05
C GLN A 4 3.82 -7.79 -7.79
N TYR A 5 4.73 -6.96 -7.28
CA TYR A 5 5.17 -5.74 -7.97
C TYR A 5 5.74 -6.05 -9.34
N ALA A 6 6.69 -6.99 -9.44
CA ALA A 6 7.34 -7.35 -10.70
C ALA A 6 6.32 -7.87 -11.74
N ARG A 7 5.37 -8.71 -11.31
CA ARG A 7 4.33 -9.25 -12.19
C ARG A 7 3.38 -8.16 -12.68
N THR A 8 2.92 -7.28 -11.81
CA THR A 8 2.00 -6.20 -12.19
C THR A 8 2.67 -5.18 -13.10
N VAL A 9 3.88 -4.73 -12.74
CA VAL A 9 4.65 -3.79 -13.57
C VAL A 9 4.86 -4.36 -14.97
N ARG A 10 5.26 -5.63 -15.08
CA ARG A 10 5.45 -6.29 -16.37
C ARG A 10 4.14 -6.42 -17.14
N GLY A 11 3.06 -6.80 -16.48
CA GLY A 11 1.73 -6.91 -17.09
C GLY A 11 1.24 -5.58 -17.65
N SER A 12 1.27 -4.52 -16.85
CA SER A 12 0.88 -3.15 -17.25
C SER A 12 1.77 -2.60 -18.37
N THR A 13 3.08 -2.88 -18.31
CA THR A 13 4.03 -2.49 -19.37
C THR A 13 3.72 -3.17 -20.70
N LEU A 14 3.36 -4.46 -20.69
CA LEU A 14 2.99 -5.19 -21.90
C LEU A 14 1.71 -4.64 -22.55
N VAL A 15 0.73 -4.25 -21.73
CA VAL A 15 -0.50 -3.61 -22.21
C VAL A 15 -0.21 -2.25 -22.84
N GLU A 16 0.53 -1.37 -22.15
CA GLU A 16 0.83 -0.04 -22.68
C GLU A 16 1.76 -0.07 -23.89
N LYS A 17 2.70 -1.01 -23.95
CA LYS A 17 3.62 -1.14 -25.09
C LYS A 17 2.89 -1.38 -26.42
N ASN A 18 1.70 -1.98 -26.39
CA ASN A 18 0.91 -2.31 -27.58
C ASN A 18 -0.13 -1.24 -27.97
N ARG A 19 -0.25 -0.14 -27.20
CA ARG A 19 -1.19 0.94 -27.49
C ARG A 19 -0.74 1.81 -28.67
N ASP A 20 -1.72 2.37 -29.38
CA ASP A 20 -1.50 3.18 -30.59
C ASP A 20 -0.64 4.42 -30.33
N TYR A 21 -0.73 5.03 -29.15
CA TYR A 21 0.11 6.18 -28.79
C TYR A 21 1.61 5.80 -28.67
N VAL A 22 1.93 4.57 -28.26
CA VAL A 22 3.32 4.09 -28.22
C VAL A 22 3.82 3.78 -29.63
N GLN A 23 2.94 3.23 -30.48
CA GLN A 23 3.27 2.98 -31.89
C GLN A 23 3.51 4.30 -32.64
N ALA A 24 2.65 5.31 -32.45
CA ALA A 24 2.84 6.65 -33.00
C ALA A 24 4.13 7.30 -32.50
N ALA A 25 4.46 7.19 -31.21
CA ALA A 25 5.71 7.72 -30.66
C ALA A 25 6.95 7.05 -31.29
N ARG A 26 6.89 5.75 -31.61
CA ARG A 26 7.96 5.07 -32.37
C ARG A 26 8.03 5.53 -33.82
N LEU A 27 6.89 5.74 -34.48
CA LEU A 27 6.84 6.24 -35.87
C LEU A 27 7.45 7.64 -35.99
N ILE A 28 7.29 8.48 -34.96
CA ILE A 28 7.89 9.83 -34.88
C ILE A 28 9.41 9.76 -34.55
N GLY A 29 9.97 8.58 -34.31
CA GLY A 29 11.41 8.37 -34.08
C GLY A 29 11.87 8.69 -32.65
N LEU A 30 10.98 8.69 -31.65
CA LEU A 30 11.40 8.87 -30.26
C LEU A 30 12.25 7.68 -29.78
N SER A 31 13.28 7.97 -28.99
CA SER A 31 14.12 6.93 -28.39
C SER A 31 13.31 6.06 -27.40
N PRO A 32 13.60 4.74 -27.32
CA PRO A 32 12.89 3.82 -26.44
C PRO A 32 12.91 4.26 -24.96
N ALA A 33 14.02 4.86 -24.51
CA ALA A 33 14.14 5.38 -23.15
C ALA A 33 13.18 6.55 -22.87
N ARG A 34 12.98 7.45 -23.85
CA ARG A 34 12.05 8.58 -23.73
C ARG A 34 10.59 8.12 -23.77
N ILE A 35 10.28 7.09 -24.57
CA ILE A 35 8.96 6.45 -24.59
C ILE A 35 8.68 5.78 -23.23
N LEU A 36 9.65 5.05 -22.69
CA LEU A 36 9.52 4.40 -21.39
C LEU A 36 9.27 5.42 -20.28
N ALA A 37 10.13 6.43 -20.13
CA ALA A 37 10.06 7.38 -19.02
C ALA A 37 8.85 8.32 -19.08
N ARG A 38 8.44 8.75 -20.28
CA ARG A 38 7.40 9.78 -20.44
C ARG A 38 6.01 9.24 -20.75
N HIS A 39 5.92 8.02 -21.30
CA HIS A 39 4.63 7.45 -21.73
C HIS A 39 4.28 6.19 -20.95
N ILE A 40 5.21 5.25 -20.78
CA ILE A 40 4.90 3.96 -20.14
C ILE A 40 4.96 4.08 -18.61
N LEU A 41 6.02 4.69 -18.07
CA LEU A 41 6.26 4.78 -16.63
C LEU A 41 5.09 5.46 -15.89
N PRO A 42 4.59 6.65 -16.30
CA PRO A 42 3.48 7.30 -15.61
C PRO A 42 2.20 6.46 -15.61
N ASN A 43 1.93 5.74 -16.70
CA ASN A 43 0.75 4.88 -16.84
C ASN A 43 0.85 3.58 -16.01
N VAL A 44 2.07 3.06 -15.81
CA VAL A 44 2.30 1.86 -14.98
C VAL A 44 2.40 2.21 -13.48
N MET A 45 2.72 3.46 -13.12
CA MET A 45 2.74 3.88 -11.71
C MET A 45 1.38 3.74 -11.03
N GLY A 46 0.28 3.87 -11.78
CA GLY A 46 -1.05 3.77 -11.21
C GLY A 46 -1.32 2.41 -10.51
N PRO A 47 -1.25 1.29 -11.24
CA PRO A 47 -1.36 -0.05 -10.65
C PRO A 47 -0.35 -0.35 -9.54
N VAL A 48 0.88 0.20 -9.65
CA VAL A 48 1.93 0.02 -8.63
C VAL A 48 1.55 0.70 -7.31
N LEU A 49 1.01 1.92 -7.39
CA LEU A 49 0.58 2.70 -6.23
C LEU A 49 -0.58 2.04 -5.48
N VAL A 50 -1.52 1.43 -6.21
CA VAL A 50 -2.61 0.65 -5.60
C VAL A 50 -2.06 -0.53 -4.80
N ILE A 51 -1.18 -1.33 -5.41
CA ILE A 51 -0.55 -2.48 -4.74
C ILE A 51 0.29 -2.04 -3.55
N ALA A 52 0.95 -0.89 -3.65
CA ALA A 52 1.72 -0.33 -2.54
C ALA A 52 0.84 -0.01 -1.33
N THR A 53 -0.36 0.52 -1.56
CA THR A 53 -1.28 0.87 -0.48
C THR A 53 -1.81 -0.39 0.23
N ILE A 54 -2.16 -1.43 -0.53
CA ILE A 54 -2.59 -2.72 0.03
C ILE A 54 -1.46 -3.36 0.85
N ASN A 55 -0.24 -3.36 0.30
CA ASN A 55 0.92 -3.92 1.00
C ASN A 55 1.28 -3.14 2.27
N LEU A 56 1.09 -1.82 2.27
CA LEU A 56 1.27 -0.99 3.44
C LEU A 56 0.27 -1.36 4.55
N ALA A 57 -1.02 -1.53 4.20
CA ALA A 57 -2.03 -1.98 5.16
C ALA A 57 -1.69 -3.35 5.76
N LEU A 58 -1.26 -4.30 4.93
CA LEU A 58 -0.82 -5.62 5.39
C LEU A 58 0.42 -5.55 6.28
N ALA A 59 1.37 -4.67 5.96
CA ALA A 59 2.56 -4.46 6.78
C ALA A 59 2.21 -3.91 8.16
N ILE A 60 1.29 -2.93 8.24
CA ILE A 60 0.80 -2.38 9.52
C ILE A 60 0.14 -3.46 10.36
N ILE A 61 -0.75 -4.27 9.78
CA ILE A 61 -1.42 -5.37 10.50
C ILE A 61 -0.41 -6.40 10.99
N THR A 62 0.56 -6.76 10.15
CA THR A 62 1.58 -7.75 10.49
C THR A 62 2.50 -7.24 11.59
N GLU A 63 2.95 -5.98 11.52
CA GLU A 63 3.73 -5.34 12.58
C GLU A 63 2.94 -5.30 13.89
N ALA A 64 1.68 -4.86 13.85
CA ALA A 64 0.82 -4.82 15.04
C ALA A 64 0.63 -6.21 15.64
N THR A 65 0.49 -7.24 14.81
CA THR A 65 0.37 -8.65 15.25
C THR A 65 1.66 -9.15 15.89
N LEU A 66 2.83 -8.89 15.28
CA LEU A 66 4.13 -9.27 15.85
C LEU A 66 4.41 -8.53 17.16
N SER A 67 4.11 -7.24 17.20
CA SER A 67 4.19 -6.40 18.40
C SER A 67 3.22 -6.89 19.48
N PHE A 68 2.01 -7.30 19.13
CA PHE A 68 1.09 -7.93 20.07
C PHE A 68 1.62 -9.26 20.62
N LEU A 69 2.29 -10.07 19.81
CA LEU A 69 2.90 -11.35 20.21
C LEU A 69 4.21 -11.21 21.00
N GLY A 70 4.78 -10.01 21.14
CA GLY A 70 6.03 -9.81 21.88
C GLY A 70 7.32 -9.86 21.05
N VAL A 71 7.21 -10.11 19.75
CA VAL A 71 8.34 -10.26 18.80
C VAL A 71 8.44 -9.09 17.80
N GLY A 72 7.67 -8.02 18.03
CA GLY A 72 7.68 -6.82 17.20
C GLY A 72 8.81 -5.85 17.54
N LEU A 73 8.48 -4.56 17.55
CA LEU A 73 9.46 -3.51 17.80
C LEU A 73 10.03 -3.59 19.23
N PRO A 74 11.31 -3.20 19.43
CA PRO A 74 11.91 -3.17 20.77
C PRO A 74 11.09 -2.26 21.70
N PRO A 75 11.04 -2.54 23.02
CA PRO A 75 10.21 -1.81 23.97
C PRO A 75 10.54 -0.31 24.08
N THR A 76 11.65 0.14 23.50
CA THR A 76 12.04 1.55 23.37
C THR A 76 11.29 2.30 22.27
N GLN A 77 10.60 1.60 21.37
CA GLN A 77 9.78 2.18 20.31
C GLN A 77 8.30 1.81 20.54
N PRO A 78 7.43 2.79 20.84
CA PRO A 78 6.02 2.51 21.06
C PRO A 78 5.34 2.11 19.75
N SER A 79 4.74 0.92 19.73
CA SER A 79 3.90 0.44 18.63
C SER A 79 2.46 0.21 19.09
N LEU A 80 1.49 0.38 18.19
CA LEU A 80 0.07 0.18 18.51
C LEU A 80 -0.19 -1.26 19.01
N GLY A 81 0.47 -2.26 18.43
CA GLY A 81 0.38 -3.65 18.90
C GLY A 81 0.92 -3.86 20.31
N THR A 82 2.01 -3.18 20.68
CA THR A 82 2.57 -3.27 22.04
C THR A 82 1.67 -2.57 23.06
N LEU A 83 1.04 -1.45 22.70
CA LEU A 83 0.08 -0.75 23.55
C LEU A 83 -1.16 -1.62 23.84
N ILE A 84 -1.69 -2.31 22.83
CA ILE A 84 -2.79 -3.26 22.98
C ILE A 84 -2.38 -4.41 23.92
N ARG A 85 -1.17 -4.96 23.74
CA ARG A 85 -0.63 -6.03 24.60
C ARG A 85 -0.50 -5.60 26.05
N ILE A 86 0.03 -4.41 26.31
CA ILE A 86 0.18 -3.86 27.68
C ILE A 86 -1.19 -3.68 28.31
N GLY A 87 -2.13 -3.05 27.61
CA GLY A 87 -3.46 -2.81 28.15
C GLY A 87 -4.23 -4.10 28.47
N GLN A 88 -3.94 -5.22 27.81
CA GLN A 88 -4.53 -6.52 28.14
C GLN A 88 -4.29 -6.95 29.59
N ASN A 89 -3.15 -6.55 30.18
CA ASN A 89 -2.85 -6.84 31.57
C ASN A 89 -3.65 -5.96 32.54
N PHE A 90 -4.10 -4.79 32.09
CA PHE A 90 -4.87 -3.82 32.90
C PHE A 90 -6.39 -3.92 32.68
N LEU A 91 -6.83 -4.82 31.79
CA LEU A 91 -8.24 -5.05 31.47
C LEU A 91 -9.04 -5.55 32.69
N PHE A 92 -8.43 -6.40 33.52
CA PHE A 92 -9.02 -6.88 34.77
C PHE A 92 -8.87 -5.88 35.93
N SER A 93 -8.04 -4.84 35.76
CA SER A 93 -7.80 -3.78 36.76
C SER A 93 -8.78 -2.61 36.65
N GLY A 94 -9.67 -2.62 35.65
CA GLY A 94 -10.66 -1.56 35.43
C GLY A 94 -10.22 -0.46 34.45
N GLU A 95 -8.97 -0.51 33.95
CA GLU A 95 -8.40 0.47 33.02
C GLU A 95 -8.57 0.04 31.55
N TRP A 96 -9.79 -0.39 31.20
CA TRP A 96 -10.16 -0.91 29.88
C TRP A 96 -9.82 0.05 28.72
N TRP A 97 -9.80 1.35 28.99
CA TRP A 97 -9.47 2.40 28.02
C TRP A 97 -8.07 2.25 27.40
N ILE A 98 -7.11 1.65 28.12
CA ILE A 98 -5.73 1.46 27.65
C ILE A 98 -5.68 0.52 26.44
N VAL A 99 -6.63 -0.42 26.31
CA VAL A 99 -6.76 -1.28 25.12
C VAL A 99 -7.66 -0.68 24.07
N THR A 100 -8.78 -0.10 24.48
CA THR A 100 -9.80 0.37 23.55
C THR A 100 -9.31 1.50 22.65
N PHE A 101 -8.57 2.48 23.19
CA PHE A 101 -8.07 3.60 22.38
C PHE A 101 -7.09 3.16 21.29
N PRO A 102 -5.98 2.46 21.59
CA PRO A 102 -5.06 1.98 20.56
C PRO A 102 -5.72 1.05 19.55
N SER A 103 -6.69 0.24 19.97
CA SER A 103 -7.42 -0.68 19.09
C SER A 103 -8.30 0.08 18.08
N ILE A 104 -9.02 1.10 18.53
CA ILE A 104 -9.83 1.96 17.65
C ILE A 104 -8.91 2.75 16.70
N THR A 105 -7.79 3.29 17.21
CA THR A 105 -6.83 4.02 16.37
C THR A 105 -6.21 3.11 15.30
N LEU A 106 -5.84 1.88 15.65
CA LEU A 106 -5.34 0.89 14.68
C LEU A 106 -6.40 0.59 13.61
N ALA A 107 -7.64 0.33 14.03
CA ALA A 107 -8.74 0.06 13.11
C ALA A 107 -9.01 1.25 12.17
N ALA A 108 -9.07 2.47 12.71
CA ALA A 108 -9.24 3.69 11.94
C ALA A 108 -8.09 3.93 10.95
N LEU A 109 -6.84 3.69 11.37
CA LEU A 109 -5.65 3.81 10.52
C LEU A 109 -5.70 2.81 9.35
N VAL A 110 -6.01 1.55 9.63
CA VAL A 110 -6.14 0.51 8.60
C VAL A 110 -7.27 0.85 7.63
N LEU A 111 -8.41 1.32 8.12
CA LEU A 111 -9.52 1.78 7.27
C LEU A 111 -9.11 2.97 6.41
N ALA A 112 -8.45 3.98 6.99
CA ALA A 112 -8.00 5.16 6.25
C ALA A 112 -7.01 4.80 5.14
N VAL A 113 -6.06 3.89 5.41
CA VAL A 113 -5.11 3.41 4.39
C VAL A 113 -5.84 2.63 3.29
N ASN A 114 -6.79 1.75 3.63
CA ASN A 114 -7.56 1.03 2.61
C ASN A 114 -8.39 1.99 1.73
N LEU A 115 -9.11 2.93 2.34
CA LEU A 115 -9.89 3.93 1.61
C LEU A 115 -9.02 4.81 0.71
N LEU A 116 -7.83 5.19 1.17
CA LEU A 116 -6.86 5.91 0.35
C LEU A 116 -6.41 5.06 -0.85
N GLY A 117 -6.21 3.76 -0.65
CA GLY A 117 -5.86 2.81 -1.70
C GLY A 117 -6.96 2.66 -2.75
N ASP A 118 -8.22 2.60 -2.32
CA ASP A 118 -9.38 2.53 -3.20
C ASP A 118 -9.58 3.85 -3.95
N TRP A 119 -9.48 5.00 -3.27
CA TRP A 119 -9.53 6.30 -3.94
C TRP A 119 -8.42 6.46 -4.97
N LEU A 120 -7.19 6.03 -4.63
CA LEU A 120 -6.05 6.08 -5.53
C LEU A 120 -6.28 5.17 -6.74
N ARG A 121 -6.84 3.97 -6.52
CA ARG A 121 -7.27 3.05 -7.57
C ARG A 121 -8.28 3.69 -8.50
N ASP A 122 -9.30 4.36 -7.96
CA ASP A 122 -10.36 5.01 -8.74
C ASP A 122 -9.83 6.21 -9.52
N ALA A 123 -9.02 7.06 -8.88
CA ALA A 123 -8.40 8.22 -9.52
C ALA A 123 -7.45 7.84 -10.68
N LEU A 124 -6.82 6.66 -10.58
CA LEU A 124 -5.88 6.16 -11.58
C LEU A 124 -6.53 5.26 -12.63
N ASN A 125 -7.82 4.90 -12.49
CA ASN A 125 -8.53 4.06 -13.45
C ASN A 125 -9.05 4.94 -14.60
N PRO A 126 -8.47 4.88 -15.82
CA PRO A 126 -8.84 5.81 -16.90
C PRO A 126 -10.16 5.45 -17.59
N ARG A 127 -10.85 4.38 -17.16
CA ARG A 127 -12.04 3.82 -17.84
C ARG A 127 -13.34 4.61 -17.64
N LEU A 128 -13.29 5.74 -16.93
CA LEU A 128 -14.45 6.63 -16.71
C LEU A 128 -14.40 7.94 -17.53
N LYS A 129 -13.48 8.08 -18.48
CA LYS A 129 -13.47 9.18 -19.46
C LYS A 129 -13.44 8.66 -20.89
#